data_AF-A0AA96MT89-F1
#
_entry.id   AF-A0AA96MT89-F1
#
_cell.length_a   1.000
_cell.length_b   1.000
_cell.length_c   1.000
_cell.angle_alpha   90.00
_cell.angle_beta   90.00
_cell.angle_gamma   90.00
#
_symmetry.space_group_name_H-M   'P 1'
#
loop_
_entity.id
_entity.type
_entity.pdbx_description
1 polymer ?
#
loop_
_entity_poly.entity_id
_entity_poly.type
_entity_poly.pdbx_seq_one_letter_code
_entity_poly.pdbx_strand_id
1 'polypeptide(L)' 'MNELHKGWIYFLNRGIIKSVKLPEYGDIRLIIADGIVTMVETKTQQKF' A
#
# COMPACT_ATOMS: atom_id res chain seq x y z
N MET A 1 -1.91 -7.62 -16.63
CA MET A 1 -2.59 -7.11 -15.41
C MET A 1 -3.92 -6.55 -15.88
N ASN A 2 -5.00 -7.33 -15.83
CA ASN A 2 -6.23 -6.87 -16.49
C ASN A 2 -7.06 -5.88 -15.67
N GLU A 3 -6.94 -5.83 -14.35
CA GLU A 3 -7.72 -4.87 -13.55
C GLU A 3 -6.91 -4.39 -12.35
N LEU A 4 -6.63 -3.09 -12.29
CA LEU A 4 -6.16 -2.43 -11.08
C LEU A 4 -7.37 -2.24 -10.17
N HIS A 5 -7.33 -2.83 -8.97
CA HIS A 5 -8.44 -2.70 -8.03
C HIS A 5 -8.47 -1.28 -7.47
N LYS A 6 -9.63 -0.63 -7.53
CA LYS A 6 -9.85 0.70 -6.94
C LYS A 6 -9.53 0.65 -5.45
N GLY A 7 -8.76 1.64 -4.98
CA GLY A 7 -8.34 1.69 -3.57
C GLY A 7 -7.23 0.69 -3.22
N TRP A 8 -6.36 0.33 -4.17
CA TRP A 8 -5.15 -0.44 -3.92
C TRP A 8 -3.92 0.30 -4.43
N ILE A 9 -2.80 0.18 -3.70
CA ILE A 9 -1.48 0.64 -4.12
C ILE A 9 -0.67 -0.58 -4.51
N TYR A 10 -0.16 -0.56 -5.73
CA TYR A 10 0.73 -1.58 -6.26
C TYR A 10 2.14 -1.01 -6.36
N PHE A 11 3.14 -1.78 -5.93
CA PHE A 11 4.53 -1.36 -5.97
C PHE A 11 5.44 -2.54 -6.26
N LEU A 12 6.54 -2.27 -6.96
CA LEU A 12 7.57 -3.25 -7.23
C LEU A 12 8.55 -3.29 -6.05
N ASN A 13 8.75 -4.47 -5.47
CA ASN A 13 9.73 -4.68 -4.41
C ASN A 13 10.62 -5.87 -4.79
N ARG A 14 11.90 -5.60 -5.09
CA ARG A 14 12.90 -6.60 -5.47
C ARG A 14 12.42 -7.57 -6.57
N GLY A 15 11.77 -7.03 -7.61
CA GLY A 15 11.25 -7.80 -8.73
C GLY A 15 9.88 -8.46 -8.50
N ILE A 16 9.32 -8.38 -7.29
CA ILE A 16 8.00 -8.91 -6.96
C ILE A 16 7.01 -7.74 -6.86
N ILE A 17 5.88 -7.83 -7.56
CA ILE A 17 4.79 -6.87 -7.40
C ILE A 17 4.07 -7.18 -6.08
N LYS A 18 4.08 -6.21 -5.18
CA LYS A 18 3.34 -6.21 -3.92
C LYS A 18 2.14 -5.26 -4.06
N SER A 19 1.12 -5.51 -3.27
CA SER A 19 -0.10 -4.69 -3.26
C SER A 19 -0.58 -4.47 -1.83
N VAL A 20 -1.05 -3.28 -1.53
CA VAL A 20 -1.71 -2.95 -0.26
C VAL A 20 -3.06 -2.30 -0.53
N LYS A 21 -4.08 -2.70 0.22
CA LYS A 21 -5.41 -2.11 0.15
C LYS A 21 -5.45 -0.82 0.97
N LEU A 22 -6.00 0.25 0.39
CA LEU A 22 -6.33 1.46 1.13
C LEU A 22 -7.41 1.14 2.16
N PRO A 23 -7.19 1.49 3.45
CA PRO A 23 -8.27 1.47 4.42
C PRO A 23 -9.33 2.50 4.00
N GLU A 24 -10.60 2.20 4.27
CA GLU A 24 -11.70 3.12 3.96
C GLU A 24 -11.63 4.40 4.81
N TYR A 25 -11.10 4.29 6.04
CA TYR A 25 -10.81 5.40 6.94
C TYR A 25 -9.48 5.16 7.66
N GLY A 26 -8.68 6.22 7.77
CA GLY A 26 -7.34 6.19 8.38
C GLY A 26 -6.22 6.37 7.36
N ASP A 27 -5.04 5.85 7.68
CA ASP A 27 -3.78 6.24 7.03
C ASP A 27 -3.02 5.03 6.51
N ILE A 28 -2.28 5.21 5.40
CA ILE A 28 -1.24 4.29 4.98
C ILE A 28 0.11 4.98 5.10
N ARG A 29 1.03 4.34 5.80
CA ARG A 29 2.42 4.75 5.86
C ARG A 29 3.27 3.82 5.00
N LEU A 30 3.84 4.39 3.94
CA LEU A 30 4.83 3.73 3.09
C LEU A 30 6.20 4.31 3.43
N ILE A 31 7.18 3.46 3.73
CA ILE A 31 8.58 3.88 3.86
C ILE A 31 9.34 3.34 2.65
N ILE A 32 10.02 4.25 1.97
CA ILE A 32 10.83 3.96 0.78
C ILE A 32 12.27 4.31 1.11
N ALA A 33 13.17 3.35 0.94
CA ALA A 33 14.61 3.55 1.04
C ALA A 33 15.27 3.01 -0.24
N ASP A 34 16.15 3.79 -0.86
CA ASP A 34 16.87 3.41 -2.08
C ASP A 34 15.94 2.94 -3.22
N GLY A 35 14.76 3.58 -3.35
CA GLY A 35 13.75 3.22 -4.36
C GLY A 35 12.99 1.92 -4.08
N ILE A 36 13.22 1.29 -2.92
CA ILE A 36 12.56 0.06 -2.48
C ILE A 36 11.60 0.36 -1.34
N VAL A 37 10.36 -0.13 -1.43
CA VAL A 37 9.41 -0.07 -0.30
C VAL A 37 9.87 -1.03 0.79
N THR A 38 10.29 -0.48 1.93
CA THR A 38 10.80 -1.26 3.06
C THR A 38 9.74 -1.52 4.13
N MET A 39 8.73 -0.66 4.22
CA MET A 39 7.64 -0.81 5.19
C MET A 39 6.32 -0.33 4.61
N VAL A 40 5.27 -1.08 4.94
CA VAL A 40 3.87 -0.72 4.68
C VAL A 40 3.09 -0.94 5.96
N GLU A 41 2.54 0.14 6.51
CA GLU A 41 1.67 0.09 7.69
C GLU A 41 0.33 0.73 7.35
N THR A 42 -0.76 0.03 7.63
CA THR A 42 -2.13 0.54 7.46
C THR A 42 -2.72 0.77 8.84
N LYS A 43 -3.02 2.02 9.17
CA LYS A 43 -3.77 2.36 10.38
C LYS A 43 -5.22 2.58 10.01
N THR A 44 -6.06 1.61 10.33
CA THR A 44 -7.50 1.76 10.20
C THR A 44 -8.00 2.61 11.38
N GLN A 45 -8.58 3.76 11.09
CA GLN A 45 -9.31 4.53 12.11
C GLN A 45 -10.78 4.11 12.04
N GLN A 46 -11.41 3.81 13.17
CA GLN A 46 -12.85 3.57 13.19
C GLN A 46 -13.56 4.90 12.93
N LYS A 47 -14.54 4.87 12.02
CA LYS A 47 -15.46 5.98 11.79
C LYS A 47 -16.29 6.15 13.08
N PHE A 48 -16.13 7.29 13.76
CA PHE A 48 -17.04 7.69 14.85
C PHE A 48 -18.41 8.09 14.28
#